data_AF-A0A4Y3FZ58-F1
#
_entry.id   AF-A0A4Y3FZ58-F1
#
_cell.length_a   1.000
_cell.length_b   1.000
_cell.length_c   1.000
_cell.angle_alpha   90.00
_cell.angle_beta   90.00
_cell.angle_gamma   90.00
#
_symmetry.space_group_name_H-M   'P 1'
#
loop_
_entity.id
_entity.type
_entity.pdbx_description
1 polymer ?
#
loop_
_entity_poly.entity_id
_entity_poly.type
_entity_poly.pdbx_seq_one_letter_code
_entity_poly.pdbx_strand_id
1 'polypeptide(L)' 'MPMRPRRKGHKLYVRRNRYRLQPNDLVKQIKSLCKVKDTHNYVEYIILVNKIGKIFDTNVKKVELIKYKKGTQF' A
#
# COMPACT_ATOMS: atom_id res chain seq x y z
N MET A 1 -3.61 16.60 48.41
CA MET A 1 -3.32 15.28 47.79
C MET A 1 -3.79 15.29 46.35
N PRO A 2 -2.95 15.00 45.33
CA PRO A 2 -3.44 14.93 43.95
C PRO A 2 -3.59 13.46 43.49
N MET A 3 -4.81 13.03 43.20
CA MET A 3 -5.05 11.80 42.42
C MET A 3 -4.70 12.08 40.96
N ARG A 4 -3.67 11.42 40.43
CA ARG A 4 -3.43 11.35 38.98
C ARG A 4 -4.38 10.32 38.38
N PRO A 5 -5.25 10.67 37.41
CA PRO A 5 -6.07 9.67 36.73
C PRO A 5 -5.15 8.72 35.96
N ARG A 6 -5.28 7.42 36.21
CA ARG A 6 -4.60 6.37 35.44
C ARG A 6 -5.02 6.53 33.98
N ARG A 7 -4.12 7.01 33.12
CA ARG A 7 -4.34 7.03 31.66
C ARG A 7 -4.46 5.58 31.20
N LYS A 8 -5.69 5.10 31.00
CA LYS A 8 -5.93 3.83 30.29
C LYS A 8 -5.26 3.98 28.92
N GLY A 9 -4.15 3.28 28.73
CA GLY A 9 -3.38 3.32 27.49
C GLY A 9 -4.30 2.95 26.32
N HIS A 10 -4.39 3.85 25.34
CA HIS A 10 -5.09 3.59 24.10
C HIS A 10 -4.39 2.40 23.44
N LYS A 11 -5.05 1.24 23.39
CA LYS A 11 -4.49 0.05 22.75
C LYS A 11 -4.30 0.38 21.28
N LEU A 12 -3.05 0.60 20.85
CA LEU A 12 -2.72 0.81 19.45
C LEU A 12 -3.21 -0.42 18.68
N TYR A 13 -4.27 -0.24 17.88
CA TYR A 13 -4.78 -1.29 17.02
C TYR A 13 -3.79 -1.44 15.85
N VAL A 14 -2.75 -2.23 16.08
CA VAL A 14 -1.80 -2.59 15.02
C VAL A 14 -2.59 -3.39 13.99
N ARG A 15 -2.73 -2.83 12.78
CA ARG A 15 -3.41 -3.50 11.67
C ARG A 15 -2.66 -4.79 11.34
N ARG A 16 -3.30 -5.93 11.60
CA ARG A 16 -2.73 -7.27 11.33
C ARG A 16 -2.68 -7.60 9.83
N ASN A 17 -3.53 -6.97 9.02
CA ASN A 17 -3.58 -7.23 7.58
C ASN A 17 -2.69 -6.26 6.82
N ARG A 18 -1.78 -6.80 6.00
CA ARG A 18 -1.03 -6.01 5.02
C ARG A 18 -1.96 -5.47 3.95
N TYR A 19 -1.64 -4.27 3.46
CA TYR A 19 -2.27 -3.74 2.26
C TYR A 19 -1.99 -4.65 1.06
N ARG A 20 -2.97 -4.80 0.16
CA ARG A 20 -2.90 -5.67 -1.03
C ARG A 20 -1.72 -5.33 -1.95
N LEU A 21 -1.31 -4.07 -2.00
CA LEU A 21 -0.24 -3.57 -2.85
C LEU A 21 0.66 -2.65 -2.01
N GLN A 22 1.97 -2.80 -2.19
CA GLN A 22 2.99 -1.97 -1.57
C GLN A 22 3.73 -1.13 -2.62
N PRO A 23 4.32 0.00 -2.22
CA PRO A 23 5.21 0.77 -3.07
C PRO A 23 6.38 -0.09 -3.59
N ASN A 24 6.67 0.04 -4.88
CA ASN A 24 7.62 -0.75 -5.69
C ASN A 24 7.20 -2.17 -6.05
N ASP A 25 5.98 -2.60 -5.73
CA ASP A 25 5.45 -3.85 -6.25
C ASP A 25 5.32 -3.78 -7.78
N LEU A 26 5.52 -4.93 -8.43
CA LEU A 26 5.36 -5.08 -9.88
C LEU A 26 3.94 -5.54 -10.18
N VAL A 27 3.21 -4.74 -10.94
CA VAL A 27 1.79 -4.94 -11.23
C VAL A 27 1.57 -4.94 -12.73
N LYS A 28 0.67 -5.81 -13.20
CA LYS A 28 0.20 -5.85 -14.59
C LYS A 28 -1.05 -5.00 -14.70
N GLN A 29 -1.01 -4.04 -15.61
CA GLN A 29 -2.21 -3.32 -15.99
C GLN A 29 -2.46 -3.55 -17.48
N ILE A 30 -3.57 -4.23 -17.79
CA ILE A 30 -4.02 -4.60 -19.15
C ILE A 30 -2.97 -5.42 -19.91
N LYS A 31 -1.96 -4.77 -20.49
CA LYS A 31 -0.86 -5.39 -21.24
C LYS A 31 0.53 -4.87 -20.85
N SER A 32 0.61 -3.90 -19.94
CA SER A 32 1.87 -3.26 -19.54
C SER A 32 2.29 -3.64 -18.13
N LEU A 33 3.60 -3.82 -17.95
CA LEU A 33 4.24 -4.03 -16.66
C LEU A 33 4.58 -2.68 -16.03
N CYS A 34 3.98 -2.39 -14.89
CA CYS A 34 4.18 -1.14 -14.18
C CYS A 34 4.67 -1.40 -12.74
N LYS A 35 5.30 -0.39 -12.15
CA LYS A 35 5.67 -0.39 -10.74
C LYS A 35 4.71 0.50 -9.97
N VAL A 36 4.30 0.07 -8.78
CA VAL A 36 3.59 0.95 -7.84
C VAL A 36 4.56 2.02 -7.35
N LYS A 37 4.21 3.29 -7.52
CA LYS A 37 4.92 4.40 -6.89
C LYS A 37 4.32 4.68 -5.52
N ASP A 38 3.00 4.78 -5.45
CA ASP A 38 2.31 5.10 -4.20
C ASP A 38 0.85 4.60 -4.19
N THR A 39 0.25 4.52 -3.01
CA THR A 39 -1.16 4.19 -2.78
C THR A 39 -1.84 5.36 -2.08
N HIS A 40 -3.05 5.73 -2.51
CA HIS A 40 -3.82 6.78 -1.84
C HIS A 40 -5.30 6.43 -1.79
N ASN A 41 -6.09 7.34 -1.18
CA ASN A 41 -7.50 7.14 -0.91
C ASN A 41 -7.77 5.77 -0.26
N TYR A 42 -7.15 5.55 0.91
CA TYR A 42 -7.26 4.31 1.67
C TYR A 42 -6.93 3.02 0.90
N VAL A 43 -6.05 3.11 -0.11
CA VAL A 43 -5.60 1.98 -0.94
C VAL A 43 -6.69 1.51 -1.92
N GLU A 44 -7.63 2.38 -2.29
CA GLU A 44 -8.51 2.15 -3.44
C GLU A 44 -7.83 2.48 -4.77
N TYR A 45 -6.92 3.46 -4.76
CA TYR A 45 -6.23 3.96 -5.93
C TYR A 45 -4.72 3.85 -5.78
N ILE A 46 -4.06 3.51 -6.88
CA ILE A 46 -2.61 3.37 -6.98
C ILE A 46 -2.07 4.26 -8.07
N ILE A 47 -0.93 4.87 -7.77
CA ILE A 47 -0.12 5.60 -8.73
C ILE A 47 0.88 4.60 -9.28
N LEU A 48 0.78 4.34 -10.58
CA LEU A 48 1.66 3.43 -11.31
C LEU A 48 2.66 4.22 -12.14
N VAL A 49 3.85 3.63 -12.30
CA VAL A 49 4.91 4.14 -13.16
C VAL A 49 5.25 3.05 -14.17
N ASN A 50 5.11 3.39 -15.45
CA ASN A 50 5.49 2.48 -16.53
C ASN A 50 7.02 2.45 -16.69
N LYS A 51 7.55 1.50 -17.46
CA LYS A 51 9.00 1.43 -17.76
C LYS A 51 9.57 2.70 -18.38
N ILE A 52 8.74 3.46 -19.10
CA ILE A 52 9.09 4.73 -19.77
C ILE A 52 9.04 5.93 -18.80
N GLY A 53 8.65 5.72 -17.53
CA GLY A 53 8.56 6.79 -16.54
C GLY A 53 7.26 7.58 -16.56
N LYS A 54 6.30 7.22 -17.43
CA LYS A 54 4.94 7.80 -17.39
C LYS A 54 4.22 7.39 -16.11
N ILE A 55 3.64 8.38 -15.45
CA ILE A 55 2.87 8.24 -14.20
C ILE A 55 1.39 8.29 -14.53
N PHE A 56 0.60 7.39 -13.97
CA PHE A 56 -0.85 7.44 -14.09
C PHE A 56 -1.52 6.80 -12.88
N ASP A 57 -2.76 7.22 -12.64
CA ASP A 57 -3.62 6.68 -11.59
C ASP A 57 -4.40 5.46 -12.10
N THR A 58 -4.59 4.45 -11.26
CA THR A 58 -5.53 3.35 -11.53
C THR A 58 -6.14 2.81 -10.25
N ASN A 59 -7.39 2.35 -10.34
CA ASN A 59 -8.04 1.62 -9.26
C ASN A 59 -7.40 0.24 -9.03
N VAL A 60 -7.13 -0.09 -7.76
CA VAL A 60 -6.50 -1.36 -7.34
C VAL A 60 -7.24 -2.61 -7.83
N LYS A 61 -8.57 -2.55 -8.02
CA LYS A 61 -9.36 -3.70 -8.52
C LYS A 61 -9.04 -4.08 -9.96
N LYS A 62 -8.48 -3.17 -10.76
CA LYS A 62 -8.20 -3.37 -12.19
C LYS A 62 -6.76 -3.80 -12.47
N VAL A 63 -6.00 -4.15 -11.43
CA VAL A 63 -4.55 -4.34 -11.52
C VAL A 63 -4.19 -5.69 -10.90
N GLU A 64 -3.41 -6.46 -11.63
CA GLU A 64 -2.98 -7.79 -11.19
C GLU A 64 -1.56 -7.72 -10.64
N LEU A 65 -1.38 -8.07 -9.37
CA LEU A 65 -0.05 -8.16 -8.80
C LEU A 65 0.72 -9.33 -9.43
N ILE A 66 1.91 -9.05 -9.97
CA ILE A 66 2.81 -10.07 -10.49
C ILE A 66 3.86 -10.44 -9.45
N LYS A 67 4.46 -9.43 -8.84
CA LYS A 67 5.61 -9.65 -7.96
C LYS A 67 5.65 -8.61 -6.85
N TYR A 68 5.66 -9.10 -5.62
CA TYR A 68 5.98 -8.28 -4.46
C TYR A 68 7.43 -7.81 -4.52
N LYS A 69 7.71 -6.64 -3.97
CA LYS A 69 9.08 -6.14 -3.77
C LYS A 69 9.95 -7.22 -3.12
N LYS A 70 11.19 -7.37 -3.59
CA LYS A 70 12.24 -8.13 -2.89
C LYS A 70 12.54 -7.41 -1.57
N GLY A 71 11.80 -7.73 -0.51
CA GLY A 71 11.92 -7.05 0.78
C GLY A 71 10.80 -7.46 1.71
N THR A 72 11.01 -8.58 2.41
CA THR A 72 10.21 -9.09 3.53
C THR A 72 8.83 -9.66 3.18
N GLN A 73 8.86 -10.92 2.76
CA GLN A 73 7.77 -11.87 2.91
C GLN A 73 7.83 -12.39 4.36
N PHE A 74 7.07 -11.78 5.26
CA PHE A 74 6.64 -12.41 6.52
C PHE A 74 5.26 -13.02 6.30
#